data_AF-A0A2D4FXC4-F1
#
_entry.id   AF-A0A2D4FXC4-F1
#
_cell.length_a   1.000
_cell.length_b   1.000
_cell.length_c   1.000
_cell.angle_alpha   90.00
_cell.angle_beta   90.00
_cell.angle_gamma   90.00
#
_symmetry.space_group_name_H-M   'P 1'
#
loop_
_entity.id
_entity.type
_entity.pdbx_description
1 polymer ?
#
loop_
_entity_poly.entity_id
_entity_poly.type
_entity_poly.pdbx_seq_one_letter_code
_entity_poly.pdbx_strand_id
1 'polypeptide(L)'
;MCILFFKFDPRPVSKNAYRLILAANRDEYYHRPSKSADFWDNSSEILSGLDMEEGKEGGSWLGISKKGKMAALTNYMQPQINKHAKGRGALVTNFLTSEMDSYSYLKKVASEGHLYNGFNLIAADLR
;
A
#
# COMPACT_ATOMS: atom_id res chain seq x y z
N MET A 1 -13.79 0.54 8.81
CA MET A 1 -12.41 0.95 9.08
C MET A 1 -11.47 -0.01 8.35
N CYS A 2 -10.44 0.47 7.65
CA CYS A 2 -9.43 -0.42 7.06
C CYS A 2 -8.65 -1.14 8.18
N ILE A 3 -8.30 -2.41 7.95
CA ILE A 3 -7.56 -3.23 8.93
C ILE A 3 -6.43 -3.93 8.21
N LEU A 4 -5.25 -3.95 8.82
CA LEU A 4 -4.10 -4.72 8.36
C LEU A 4 -3.70 -5.74 9.42
N PHE A 5 -3.72 -7.02 9.05
CA PHE A 5 -3.18 -8.11 9.86
C PHE A 5 -1.77 -8.44 9.36
N PHE A 6 -0.82 -8.45 10.29
CA PHE A 6 0.58 -8.67 10.01
C PHE A 6 1.13 -9.76 10.92
N LYS A 7 1.66 -10.83 10.33
CA LYS A 7 2.43 -11.86 11.04
C LYS A 7 3.79 -11.99 10.37
N PHE A 8 4.85 -11.76 11.12
CA PHE A 8 6.22 -12.00 10.69
C PHE A 8 6.89 -13.01 11.62
N ASP A 9 7.46 -14.05 11.02
CA ASP A 9 8.22 -15.08 11.69
C ASP A 9 9.62 -15.18 11.05
N PRO A 10 10.67 -14.66 11.71
CA PRO A 10 12.02 -14.74 11.19
C PRO A 10 12.60 -16.17 11.23
N ARG A 11 12.00 -17.08 12.01
CA ARG A 11 12.47 -18.46 12.22
C ARG A 11 11.28 -19.43 12.13
N PRO A 12 10.71 -19.63 10.93
CA PRO A 12 9.55 -20.47 10.75
C PRO A 12 9.80 -21.91 11.21
N VAL A 13 8.80 -22.49 11.87
CA VAL A 13 8.87 -23.84 12.49
C VAL A 13 9.13 -24.95 11.46
N SER A 14 8.80 -24.73 10.18
CA SER A 14 9.12 -25.65 9.09
C SER A 14 9.57 -24.89 7.83
N LYS A 15 10.27 -25.58 6.93
CA LYS A 15 10.71 -25.01 5.63
C LYS A 15 9.56 -24.47 4.76
N ASN A 16 8.35 -24.98 4.93
CA ASN A 16 7.18 -24.60 4.13
C ASN A 16 6.28 -23.56 4.84
N ALA A 17 6.62 -23.15 6.06
CA ALA A 17 5.84 -22.14 6.75
C ALA A 17 6.15 -20.74 6.20
N TYR A 18 5.10 -19.92 6.07
CA TYR A 18 5.23 -18.54 5.63
C TYR A 18 6.02 -17.71 6.65
N ARG A 19 7.08 -17.04 6.19
CA ARG A 19 7.84 -16.05 6.98
C ARG A 19 7.05 -14.75 7.18
N LEU A 20 6.19 -14.42 6.23
CA LEU A 20 5.33 -13.25 6.27
C LEU A 20 3.92 -13.65 5.83
N ILE A 21 2.92 -13.31 6.64
CA ILE A 21 1.51 -13.34 6.26
C ILE A 21 0.96 -11.94 6.44
N LEU A 22 0.33 -11.44 5.39
CA LEU A 22 -0.29 -10.13 5.36
C LEU A 22 -1.72 -10.28 4.84
N ALA A 23 -2.68 -9.71 5.56
CA ALA A 23 -4.05 -9.63 5.10
C ALA A 23 -4.57 -8.20 5.34
N ALA A 24 -5.13 -7.59 4.31
CA ALA A 24 -5.68 -6.23 4.39
C ALA A 24 -7.16 -6.23 4.05
N ASN A 25 -7.96 -5.62 4.91
CA ASN A 25 -9.32 -5.20 4.59
C ASN A 25 -9.29 -3.74 4.15
N ARG A 26 -9.77 -3.47 2.93
CA ARG A 26 -10.04 -2.12 2.44
C ARG A 26 -11.51 -1.82 2.69
N ASP A 27 -11.78 -1.03 3.72
CA ASP A 27 -13.14 -0.53 3.95
C ASP A 27 -13.37 0.71 3.11
N GLU A 28 -14.24 0.58 2.12
CA GLU A 28 -14.51 1.60 1.11
C GLU A 28 -15.90 1.39 0.51
N TYR A 29 -16.44 2.40 -0.16
CA TYR A 29 -17.73 2.30 -0.82
C TYR A 29 -17.78 1.15 -1.84
N TYR A 30 -18.81 0.32 -1.75
CA TYR A 30 -19.03 -0.80 -2.67
C TYR A 30 -19.10 -0.41 -4.15
N HIS A 31 -19.55 0.81 -4.45
CA HIS A 31 -19.65 1.31 -5.82
C HIS A 31 -18.34 1.91 -6.35
N ARG A 32 -17.30 2.05 -5.51
CA ARG A 32 -16.01 2.58 -5.95
C ARG A 32 -15.31 1.53 -6.82
N PRO A 33 -15.08 1.81 -8.11
CA PRO A 33 -14.53 0.80 -9.01
C PRO A 33 -13.07 0.50 -8.66
N SER A 34 -12.69 -0.78 -8.74
CA SER A 34 -11.31 -1.23 -8.50
C SER A 34 -11.00 -2.49 -9.30
N LYS A 35 -9.76 -2.65 -9.75
CA LYS A 35 -9.24 -3.88 -10.35
C LYS A 35 -8.79 -4.83 -9.24
N SER A 36 -9.16 -6.11 -9.36
CA SER A 36 -8.65 -7.18 -8.50
C SER A 36 -7.12 -7.23 -8.52
N ALA A 37 -6.55 -7.79 -7.45
CA ALA A 37 -5.10 -7.92 -7.38
C ALA A 37 -4.59 -8.83 -8.49
N ASP A 38 -3.73 -8.27 -9.33
CA ASP A 38 -3.07 -8.96 -10.43
C ASP A 38 -1.69 -8.34 -10.67
N PHE A 39 -0.86 -9.03 -11.44
CA PHE A 39 0.35 -8.44 -11.97
C PHE A 39 -0.01 -7.30 -12.93
N TRP A 40 0.68 -6.17 -12.81
CA TRP A 40 0.37 -5.02 -13.64
C TRP A 40 0.74 -5.28 -15.10
N ASP A 41 -0.12 -4.82 -16.02
CA ASP A 41 0.06 -5.05 -17.46
C ASP A 41 1.36 -4.41 -17.99
N ASN A 42 1.78 -3.29 -17.42
CA ASN A 42 3.01 -2.57 -17.75
C ASN A 42 4.24 -3.06 -16.96
N SER A 43 4.06 -3.90 -15.95
CA SER A 43 5.12 -4.41 -15.10
C SER A 43 4.69 -5.71 -14.44
N SER A 44 5.14 -6.83 -15.00
CA SER A 44 4.91 -8.18 -14.45
C SER A 44 5.66 -8.43 -13.13
N GLU A 45 6.24 -7.38 -12.54
CA GLU A 45 7.00 -7.40 -11.29
C GLU A 45 6.15 -6.99 -10.08
N ILE A 46 5.04 -6.27 -10.27
CA ILE A 46 4.24 -5.72 -9.17
C ILE A 46 2.86 -6.39 -9.16
N LEU A 47 2.51 -6.96 -8.01
CA LEU A 47 1.20 -7.53 -7.71
C LEU A 47 0.44 -6.59 -6.76
N SER A 48 -0.67 -6.03 -7.21
CA SER A 48 -1.56 -5.23 -6.37
C SER A 48 -2.96 -5.11 -6.95
N GLY A 49 -3.95 -4.80 -6.11
CA GLY A 49 -5.20 -4.21 -6.59
C GLY A 49 -4.95 -2.77 -7.06
N LEU A 50 -5.78 -2.27 -7.96
CA LEU A 50 -5.71 -0.90 -8.46
C LEU A 50 -7.05 -0.19 -8.28
N ASP A 51 -6.99 1.06 -7.85
CA ASP A 51 -8.14 1.97 -7.84
C ASP A 51 -8.45 2.39 -9.28
N MET A 52 -9.74 2.37 -9.62
CA MET A 52 -10.24 2.75 -10.95
C MET A 52 -11.20 3.93 -10.86
N GLU A 53 -11.34 4.56 -9.68
CA GLU A 53 -12.13 5.76 -9.51
C GLU A 53 -11.50 6.94 -10.29
N GLU A 54 -12.36 7.75 -10.90
CA GLU A 54 -11.93 8.90 -11.70
C GLU A 54 -11.07 9.88 -10.89
N GLY A 55 -9.88 10.19 -11.41
CA GLY A 55 -8.88 11.03 -10.74
C GLY A 55 -8.09 10.34 -9.61
N LYS A 56 -8.27 9.03 -9.42
CA LYS A 56 -7.53 8.17 -8.47
C LYS A 56 -6.93 6.92 -9.13
N GLU A 57 -7.04 6.82 -10.45
CA GLU A 57 -6.65 5.65 -11.22
C GLU A 57 -5.20 5.28 -10.98
N GLY A 58 -4.94 3.98 -10.84
CA GLY A 58 -3.60 3.46 -10.60
C GLY A 58 -3.10 3.68 -9.16
N GLY A 59 -3.93 4.23 -8.26
CA GLY A 59 -3.68 4.15 -6.82
C GLY A 59 -3.80 2.72 -6.31
N SER A 60 -3.14 2.40 -5.19
CA SER A 60 -3.28 1.10 -4.53
C SER A 60 -3.32 1.25 -3.00
N TRP A 61 -3.80 0.21 -2.32
CA TRP A 61 -3.88 0.12 -0.87
C TRP A 61 -2.98 -0.99 -0.30
N LEU A 62 -2.61 -1.97 -1.12
CA LEU A 62 -1.70 -3.05 -0.75
C LEU A 62 -1.06 -3.60 -2.03
N GLY A 63 0.27 -3.71 -2.02
CA GLY A 63 0.99 -4.38 -3.10
C GLY A 63 2.36 -4.89 -2.68
N ILE A 64 2.88 -5.78 -3.51
CA ILE A 64 4.21 -6.37 -3.37
C ILE A 64 4.89 -6.48 -4.74
N SER A 65 6.19 -6.28 -4.76
CA SER A 65 7.04 -6.47 -5.93
C SER A 65 7.86 -7.75 -5.80
N LYS A 66 8.13 -8.43 -6.91
CA LYS A 66 9.10 -9.53 -7.03
C LYS A 66 10.52 -9.12 -6.60
N LYS A 67 10.84 -7.82 -6.61
CA LYS A 67 12.10 -7.26 -6.07
C LYS A 67 12.17 -7.25 -4.53
N GLY A 68 11.09 -7.67 -3.84
CA GLY A 68 10.98 -7.71 -2.39
C GLY A 68 10.40 -6.44 -1.76
N LYS A 69 9.93 -5.46 -2.54
CA LYS A 69 9.28 -4.27 -1.97
C LYS A 69 7.83 -4.55 -1.62
N MET A 70 7.38 -4.16 -0.43
CA MET A 70 5.99 -4.27 0.00
C MET A 70 5.52 -2.94 0.58
N ALA A 71 4.29 -2.53 0.24
CA ALA A 71 3.64 -1.40 0.90
C ALA A 71 2.15 -1.63 1.11
N ALA A 72 1.65 -1.10 2.21
CA ALA A 72 0.25 -1.15 2.60
C ALA A 72 -0.20 0.20 3.18
N LEU A 73 -1.43 0.60 2.86
CA LEU A 73 -2.02 1.84 3.30
C LEU A 73 -3.36 1.59 4.01
N THR A 74 -3.54 2.21 5.17
CA THR A 74 -4.82 2.25 5.87
C THR A 74 -5.27 3.69 6.07
N ASN A 75 -6.55 3.95 5.83
CA ASN A 75 -7.13 5.27 6.04
C ASN A 75 -7.32 5.52 7.54
N TYR A 76 -7.00 6.72 8.00
CA TYR A 76 -7.36 7.18 9.35
C TYR A 76 -8.68 7.94 9.27
N MET A 77 -9.67 7.53 10.06
CA MET A 77 -10.93 8.26 10.16
C MET A 77 -10.69 9.50 11.02
N GLN A 78 -10.82 10.67 10.42
CA GLN A 78 -10.61 11.95 11.11
C GLN A 78 -11.86 12.83 11.00
N PRO A 79 -12.19 13.64 12.03
CA PRO A 79 -13.40 14.47 12.02
C PRO A 79 -13.40 15.52 10.92
N GLN A 80 -12.22 16.07 10.60
CA GLN A 80 -12.04 17.12 9.60
C GLN A 80 -11.33 16.55 8.38
N ILE A 81 -11.99 16.58 7.23
CA ILE A 81 -11.44 16.12 5.95
C ILE A 81 -11.12 17.32 5.08
N ASN A 82 -9.87 17.45 4.66
CA ASN A 82 -9.47 18.42 3.66
C ASN A 82 -9.81 17.88 2.26
N LYS A 83 -10.78 18.51 1.59
CA LYS A 83 -11.23 18.13 0.23
C LYS A 83 -10.18 18.38 -0.85
N HIS A 84 -9.20 19.25 -0.59
CA HIS A 84 -8.13 19.59 -1.51
C HIS A 84 -6.84 18.77 -1.26
N ALA A 85 -6.83 17.88 -0.26
CA ALA A 85 -5.69 17.02 0.00
C ALA A 85 -5.46 16.02 -1.14
N LYS A 86 -4.19 15.65 -1.34
CA LYS A 86 -3.80 14.68 -2.36
C LYS A 86 -4.38 13.29 -2.06
N GLY A 87 -4.65 12.54 -3.13
CA GLY A 87 -4.98 11.12 -3.01
C GLY A 87 -3.81 10.32 -2.45
N ARG A 88 -4.10 9.37 -1.56
CA ARG A 88 -3.08 8.57 -0.87
C ARG A 88 -2.72 7.28 -1.61
N GLY A 89 -3.58 6.79 -2.50
CA GLY A 89 -3.37 5.53 -3.21
C GLY A 89 -2.05 5.50 -4.01
N ALA A 90 -1.61 6.66 -4.51
CA ALA A 90 -0.34 6.78 -5.22
C ALA A 90 0.89 6.51 -4.33
N LEU A 91 0.79 6.62 -2.99
CA LEU A 91 1.92 6.37 -2.09
C LEU A 91 2.39 4.91 -2.17
N VAL A 92 1.45 3.96 -2.26
CA VAL A 92 1.78 2.54 -2.39
C VAL A 92 2.44 2.29 -3.74
N THR A 93 1.83 2.75 -4.83
CA THR A 93 2.34 2.48 -6.18
C THR A 93 3.66 3.18 -6.46
N ASN A 94 3.84 4.41 -5.98
CA ASN A 94 5.11 5.14 -6.07
C ASN A 94 6.25 4.42 -5.32
N PHE A 95 5.99 3.81 -4.15
CA PHE A 95 7.04 3.06 -3.46
C PHE A 95 7.44 1.81 -4.25
N LEU A 96 6.44 1.05 -4.73
CA LEU A 96 6.65 -0.23 -5.43
C LEU A 96 7.41 -0.07 -6.77
N THR A 97 7.28 1.08 -7.43
CA THR A 97 7.99 1.41 -8.67
C THR A 97 9.30 2.17 -8.45
N SER A 98 9.53 2.69 -7.24
CA SER A 98 10.76 3.42 -6.92
C SER A 98 11.93 2.50 -6.63
N GLU A 99 13.14 3.03 -6.81
CA GLU A 99 14.39 2.40 -6.36
C GLU A 99 14.81 2.86 -4.95
N MET A 100 14.02 3.73 -4.29
CA MET A 100 14.29 4.20 -2.92
C MET A 100 14.05 3.08 -1.91
N ASP A 101 14.89 2.94 -0.89
CA ASP A 101 14.61 2.06 0.25
C ASP A 101 13.41 2.55 1.08
N SER A 102 12.80 1.65 1.84
CA SER A 102 11.61 1.90 2.66
C SER A 102 11.81 3.04 3.66
N TYR A 103 12.98 3.14 4.30
CA TYR A 103 13.23 4.19 5.29
C TYR A 103 13.32 5.57 4.63
N SER A 104 14.11 5.70 3.55
CA SER A 104 14.22 6.94 2.77
C SER A 104 12.87 7.38 2.20
N TYR A 105 12.09 6.43 1.68
CA TYR A 105 10.76 6.70 1.15
C TYR A 105 9.80 7.21 2.23
N LEU A 106 9.72 6.53 3.38
CA LEU A 106 8.88 6.94 4.51
C LEU A 106 9.28 8.31 5.06
N LYS A 107 10.59 8.62 5.13
CA LYS A 107 11.07 9.94 5.54
C LYS A 107 10.62 11.04 4.58
N LYS A 108 10.68 10.79 3.27
CA LYS A 108 10.16 11.71 2.26
C LYS A 108 8.65 11.93 2.45
N VAL A 109 7.86 10.86 2.55
CA VAL A 109 6.40 10.94 2.74
C VAL A 109 6.06 11.68 4.05
N ALA A 110 6.81 11.46 5.13
CA ALA A 110 6.63 12.17 6.38
C ALA A 110 6.85 13.69 6.24
N SER A 111 7.86 14.12 5.47
CA SER A 111 8.08 15.55 5.18
C SER A 111 6.95 16.19 4.36
N GLU A 112 6.30 15.38 3.52
CA GLU A 112 5.16 15.78 2.67
C GLU A 112 3.80 15.48 3.31
N GLY A 113 3.77 15.01 4.57
CA GLY A 113 2.57 14.46 5.21
C GLY A 113 1.39 15.45 5.28
N HIS A 114 1.68 16.74 5.38
CA HIS A 114 0.71 17.84 5.38
C HIS A 114 -0.12 17.94 4.10
N LEU A 115 0.29 17.30 3.00
CA LEU A 115 -0.44 17.29 1.73
C LEU A 115 -1.60 16.29 1.69
N TYR A 116 -1.74 15.43 2.71
CA TYR A 116 -2.67 14.30 2.72
C TYR A 116 -3.63 14.38 3.93
N ASN A 117 -4.83 13.82 3.77
CA ASN A 117 -5.67 13.48 4.93
C ASN A 117 -5.07 12.31 5.70
N GLY A 118 -5.31 12.20 7.02
CA GLY A 118 -4.68 11.21 7.90
C GLY A 118 -4.71 9.76 7.38
N PHE A 119 -3.60 9.06 7.57
CA PHE A 119 -3.38 7.70 7.08
C PHE A 119 -2.24 7.03 7.84
N ASN A 120 -2.17 5.71 7.75
CA ASN A 120 -0.94 4.97 8.04
C ASN A 120 -0.41 4.37 6.75
N LEU A 121 0.91 4.47 6.56
CA LEU A 121 1.63 3.83 5.46
C LEU A 121 2.70 2.93 6.06
N ILE A 122 2.70 1.67 5.63
CA ILE A 122 3.76 0.71 5.91
C ILE A 122 4.49 0.46 4.61
N ALA A 123 5.82 0.52 4.65
CA ALA A 123 6.70 0.17 3.55
C ALA A 123 7.82 -0.73 4.10
N ALA A 124 8.19 -1.76 3.33
CA ALA A 124 9.22 -2.72 3.73
C ALA A 124 10.01 -3.20 2.52
N ASP A 125 11.30 -3.44 2.72
CA ASP A 125 12.15 -4.20 1.81
C ASP A 125 12.36 -5.61 2.43
N LEU A 126 11.82 -6.63 1.78
CA LEU A 126 11.73 -8.03 2.24
C LEU A 126 12.88 -8.91 1.72
N ARG A 127 14.04 -8.32 1.47
CA ARG A 127 15.23 -9.05 0.99
C ARG A 127 15.92 -9.85 2.09
#